data_AF-A0A3M1S4U0-F1
#
_entry.id   AF-A0A3M1S4U0-F1
#
_cell.length_a   1.000
_cell.length_b   1.000
_cell.length_c   1.000
_cell.angle_alpha   90.00
_cell.angle_beta   90.00
_cell.angle_gamma   90.00
#
_symmetry.space_group_name_H-M   'P 1'
#
loop_
_entity.id
_entity.type
_entity.pdbx_description
1 polymer ?
#
loop_
_entity_poly.entity_id
_entity_poly.type
_entity_poly.pdbx_seq_one_letter_code
_entity_poly.pdbx_strand_id
1 'polypeptide(L)'
;MLAVTAILGAAWYALTAQGGVAPADWLRQNGDALLLIAIGTAGLIGLAAAFRLLSLRDGGERIARELGGSEVPAGTDELLQRRLRNVVEEMAIASGIPVPRVFVLEREEGINAFAAGYRAEEAVVAVTRGALEALDRDQLQGVVAHEFSHILNGDMRLNIQLLGPLFGIMIIGHVGRLVLRSTGRVRVGSRRGRGQPLILLVAAGLVVVGLVGVWSARLIRAAVSRQREYLADASAVQFTRQPAGIAGALKKIAALAAGSRLRAADAEEVSHMLFAPGAGIARLFATHPPLLERIRRLDPAFDPRELEQLETPAPGTGDEAGETTGAWAGLTGELPAAEAAFGLAPSAVPARAGEAGEAELRIARHLHRSLPAPLYEAAHSRRAAPLLLLALALHPDAEPRAGQFTLLAGQLGRERLARIEEYSALLSRLGPQYRLALLDLAFPALRERPEPELDYFLELLGRVVEADGVLQLFEYCLSRIAAAGLRPGRPTTLRRPRPWPQLQAELQTAFAALAAHGHRHSDAAVAALRAGLAALDPSLTPSPDAALALLRLEPGWHRALDAALDRLGTLPAAQARELLAALTVAATEDGRITVAESELLRVFCAVLGCPLPPLYAAAGTQD
;
A
#
# COMPACT_ATOMS: atom_id res chain seq x y z
N MET A 1 -8.64 1.36 -32.22
CA MET A 1 -8.09 2.14 -33.35
C MET A 1 -8.77 1.80 -34.67
N LEU A 2 -8.57 0.58 -35.23
CA LEU A 2 -9.11 0.20 -36.54
C LEU A 2 -10.63 0.43 -36.71
N ALA A 3 -11.43 0.10 -35.68
CA ALA A 3 -12.87 0.34 -35.71
C ALA A 3 -13.25 1.84 -35.78
N VAL A 4 -12.50 2.72 -35.10
CA VAL A 4 -12.70 4.18 -35.18
C VAL A 4 -12.37 4.67 -36.58
N THR A 5 -11.23 4.26 -37.11
CA THR A 5 -10.79 4.62 -38.47
C THR A 5 -11.81 4.15 -39.52
N ALA A 6 -12.38 2.95 -39.37
CA ALA A 6 -13.41 2.44 -40.27
C ALA A 6 -14.70 3.28 -40.24
N ILE A 7 -15.17 3.68 -39.04
CA ILE A 7 -16.38 4.51 -38.91
C ILE A 7 -16.16 5.92 -39.47
N LEU A 8 -15.04 6.55 -39.13
CA LEU A 8 -14.70 7.87 -39.65
C LEU A 8 -14.50 7.83 -41.17
N GLY A 9 -13.85 6.78 -41.68
CA GLY A 9 -13.68 6.55 -43.11
C GLY A 9 -15.00 6.32 -43.85
N ALA A 10 -15.92 5.54 -43.29
CA ALA A 10 -17.24 5.32 -43.86
C ALA A 10 -18.08 6.61 -43.89
N ALA A 11 -18.01 7.43 -42.84
CA ALA A 11 -18.68 8.72 -42.79
C ALA A 11 -18.09 9.72 -43.80
N TRP A 12 -16.77 9.74 -43.97
CA TRP A 12 -16.10 10.55 -44.98
C TRP A 12 -16.49 10.09 -46.39
N TYR A 13 -16.46 8.78 -46.66
CA TYR A 13 -16.95 8.23 -47.93
C TYR A 13 -18.37 8.69 -48.23
N ALA A 14 -19.29 8.61 -47.26
CA ALA A 14 -20.67 9.06 -47.43
C ALA A 14 -20.83 10.57 -47.75
N LEU A 15 -19.89 11.42 -47.32
CA LEU A 15 -19.90 12.86 -47.62
C LEU A 15 -19.33 13.19 -49.00
N THR A 16 -18.28 12.46 -49.40
CA THR A 16 -17.40 12.85 -50.52
C THR A 16 -17.57 12.00 -51.77
N ALA A 17 -18.13 10.80 -51.67
CA ALA A 17 -18.38 9.92 -52.80
C ALA A 17 -19.60 10.36 -53.64
N GLN A 18 -19.60 11.62 -54.07
CA GLN A 18 -20.55 12.11 -55.05
C GLN A 18 -20.08 11.66 -56.43
N GLY A 19 -20.83 10.77 -57.09
CA GLY A 19 -20.51 10.29 -58.44
C GLY A 19 -20.26 8.79 -58.62
N GLY A 20 -20.54 7.94 -57.63
CA GLY A 20 -20.52 6.47 -57.81
C GLY A 20 -19.14 5.80 -57.77
N VAL A 21 -18.14 6.45 -57.18
CA VAL A 21 -16.80 5.87 -56.99
C VAL A 21 -16.89 4.59 -56.13
N ALA A 22 -16.34 3.49 -56.65
CA ALA A 22 -16.33 2.21 -55.94
C ALA A 22 -15.53 2.32 -54.63
N PRO A 23 -15.97 1.64 -53.53
CA PRO A 23 -15.31 1.74 -52.23
C PRO A 23 -13.82 1.40 -52.24
N ALA A 24 -13.41 0.41 -53.04
CA ALA A 24 -12.01 -0.01 -53.14
C ALA A 24 -11.10 1.06 -53.79
N ASP A 25 -11.64 1.79 -54.76
CA ASP A 25 -10.90 2.85 -55.45
C ASP A 25 -10.84 4.10 -54.59
N TRP A 26 -11.91 4.43 -53.86
CA TRP A 26 -11.91 5.49 -52.87
C TRP A 26 -10.94 5.20 -51.72
N LEU A 27 -10.89 3.95 -51.21
CA LEU A 27 -9.92 3.54 -50.18
C LEU A 27 -8.47 3.70 -50.65
N ARG A 28 -8.17 3.30 -51.90
CA ARG A 28 -6.83 3.47 -52.47
C ARG A 28 -6.47 4.95 -52.62
N GLN A 29 -7.42 5.79 -53.02
CA GLN A 29 -7.20 7.24 -53.17
C GLN A 29 -7.05 7.97 -51.82
N ASN A 30 -7.68 7.47 -50.76
CA ASN A 30 -7.71 8.13 -49.44
C ASN A 30 -6.93 7.34 -48.37
N GLY A 31 -6.12 6.36 -48.77
CA GLY A 31 -5.39 5.48 -47.86
C GLY A 31 -4.51 6.25 -46.87
N ASP A 32 -3.77 7.26 -47.36
CA ASP A 32 -2.91 8.11 -46.53
C ASP A 32 -3.72 8.88 -45.48
N ALA A 33 -4.90 9.38 -45.83
CA ALA A 33 -5.75 10.10 -44.91
C ALA A 33 -6.34 9.17 -43.82
N LEU A 34 -6.73 7.94 -44.19
CA LEU A 34 -7.19 6.93 -43.23
C LEU A 34 -6.06 6.49 -42.29
N LEU A 35 -4.83 6.37 -42.80
CA LEU A 35 -3.65 6.10 -41.99
C LEU A 35 -3.38 7.24 -41.01
N LEU A 36 -3.45 8.50 -41.45
CA LEU A 36 -3.33 9.67 -40.57
C LEU A 36 -4.42 9.69 -39.49
N ILE A 37 -5.67 9.33 -39.80
CA ILE A 37 -6.74 9.19 -38.81
C ILE A 37 -6.43 8.08 -37.80
N ALA A 38 -5.91 6.94 -38.25
CA ALA A 38 -5.51 5.84 -37.39
C ALA A 38 -4.39 6.25 -36.43
N ILE A 39 -3.33 6.89 -36.95
CA ILE A 39 -2.21 7.42 -36.16
C ILE A 39 -2.71 8.49 -35.18
N GLY A 40 -3.56 9.42 -35.63
CA GLY A 40 -4.14 10.45 -34.77
C GLY A 40 -5.01 9.86 -33.66
N THR A 41 -5.79 8.82 -33.95
CA THR A 41 -6.58 8.10 -32.94
C THR A 41 -5.68 7.38 -31.94
N ALA A 42 -4.62 6.71 -32.40
CA ALA A 42 -3.63 6.08 -31.52
C ALA A 42 -2.90 7.11 -30.65
N GLY A 43 -2.53 8.25 -31.24
CA GLY A 43 -1.94 9.39 -30.54
C GLY A 43 -2.87 9.95 -29.46
N LEU A 44 -4.17 10.10 -29.75
CA LEU A 44 -5.18 10.54 -28.78
C LEU A 44 -5.32 9.55 -27.61
N ILE A 45 -5.43 8.24 -27.90
CA ILE A 45 -5.49 7.19 -26.87
C ILE A 45 -4.22 7.23 -26.00
N GLY A 46 -3.05 7.30 -26.63
CA GLY A 46 -1.76 7.33 -25.94
C GLY A 46 -1.58 8.59 -25.09
N LEU A 47 -1.97 9.75 -25.61
CA LEU A 47 -1.92 11.03 -24.90
C LEU A 47 -2.89 11.05 -23.72
N ALA A 48 -4.12 10.52 -23.90
CA ALA A 48 -5.09 10.41 -22.82
C ALA A 48 -4.61 9.45 -21.72
N ALA A 49 -4.05 8.30 -22.11
CA ALA A 49 -3.45 7.35 -21.17
C ALA A 49 -2.27 7.97 -20.40
N ALA A 50 -1.37 8.66 -21.11
CA ALA A 50 -0.25 9.37 -20.51
C ALA A 50 -0.77 10.46 -19.56
N PHE A 51 -1.67 11.32 -20.00
CA PHE A 51 -2.31 12.36 -19.18
C PHE A 51 -2.91 11.77 -17.90
N ARG A 52 -3.62 10.65 -17.98
CA ARG A 52 -4.18 10.00 -16.78
C ARG A 52 -3.08 9.52 -15.84
N LEU A 53 -2.05 8.83 -16.32
CA LEU A 53 -0.91 8.42 -15.50
C LEU A 53 -0.16 9.62 -14.89
N LEU A 54 -0.05 10.72 -15.62
CA LEU A 54 0.53 11.98 -15.13
C LEU A 54 -0.32 12.60 -14.03
N SER A 55 -1.64 12.58 -14.16
CA SER A 55 -2.58 13.13 -13.18
C SER A 55 -2.59 12.35 -11.86
N LEU A 56 -2.21 11.06 -11.90
CA LEU A 56 -2.15 10.17 -10.75
C LEU A 56 -0.76 10.13 -10.09
N ARG A 57 0.18 10.97 -10.52
CA ARG A 57 1.55 11.04 -9.96
C ARG A 57 1.57 11.39 -8.48
N ASP A 58 0.56 12.12 -8.01
CA ASP A 58 0.42 12.52 -6.60
C ASP A 58 -0.04 11.35 -5.69
N GLY A 59 -0.14 10.13 -6.23
CA GLY A 59 -0.34 8.90 -5.47
C GLY A 59 -1.81 8.56 -5.17
N GLY A 60 -2.00 7.69 -4.17
CA GLY A 60 -3.32 7.15 -3.80
C GLY A 60 -4.29 8.20 -3.23
N GLU A 61 -3.78 9.26 -2.61
CA GLU A 61 -4.59 10.36 -2.08
C GLU A 61 -5.41 11.05 -3.18
N ARG A 62 -4.82 11.23 -4.37
CA ARG A 62 -5.50 11.82 -5.51
C ARG A 62 -6.75 11.02 -5.89
N ILE A 63 -6.63 9.69 -5.88
CA ILE A 63 -7.74 8.78 -6.18
C ILE A 63 -8.82 8.88 -5.10
N ALA A 64 -8.42 8.86 -3.82
CA ALA A 64 -9.37 9.00 -2.70
C ALA A 64 -10.15 10.32 -2.78
N ARG A 65 -9.49 11.44 -3.07
CA ARG A 65 -10.14 12.75 -3.21
C ARG A 65 -11.02 12.85 -4.47
N GLU A 66 -10.59 12.28 -5.60
CA GLU A 66 -11.40 12.22 -6.83
C GLU A 66 -12.73 11.47 -6.61
N LEU A 67 -12.72 10.45 -5.75
CA LEU A 67 -13.92 9.71 -5.35
C LEU A 67 -14.73 10.39 -4.23
N GLY A 68 -14.35 11.60 -3.82
CA GLY A 68 -15.05 12.38 -2.80
C GLY A 68 -14.69 12.00 -1.36
N GLY A 69 -13.55 11.35 -1.15
CA GLY A 69 -13.07 10.98 0.18
C GLY A 69 -12.60 12.16 1.01
N SER A 70 -13.00 12.18 2.28
CA SER A 70 -12.43 13.04 3.33
C SER A 70 -11.48 12.24 4.21
N GLU A 71 -10.34 12.84 4.54
CA GLU A 71 -9.36 12.23 5.43
C GLU A 71 -9.90 12.14 6.86
N VAL A 72 -9.63 11.02 7.53
CA VAL A 72 -9.98 10.79 8.95
C VAL A 72 -8.98 11.53 9.83
N PRO A 73 -9.42 12.55 10.61
CA PRO A 73 -8.51 13.26 11.49
C PRO A 73 -8.01 12.37 12.64
N ALA A 74 -6.74 12.53 13.00
CA ALA A 74 -6.12 11.93 14.19
C ALA A 74 -6.95 12.13 15.47
N GLY A 75 -7.47 13.35 15.68
CA GLY A 75 -8.27 13.70 16.85
C GLY A 75 -9.78 13.57 16.67
N THR A 76 -10.27 12.80 15.69
CA THR A 76 -11.73 12.66 15.46
C THR A 76 -12.47 12.21 16.72
N ASP A 77 -13.63 12.79 17.00
CA ASP A 77 -14.54 12.37 18.08
C ASP A 77 -15.56 11.33 17.63
N GLU A 78 -15.63 11.07 16.33
CA GLU A 78 -16.57 10.11 15.77
C GLU A 78 -16.11 8.66 16.03
N LEU A 79 -16.93 7.89 16.78
CA LEU A 79 -16.62 6.51 17.16
C LEU A 79 -16.32 5.60 15.96
N LEU A 80 -17.10 5.71 14.88
CA LEU A 80 -16.91 4.90 13.68
C LEU A 80 -15.57 5.18 12.99
N GLN A 81 -15.15 6.45 12.95
CA GLN A 81 -13.84 6.83 12.40
C GLN A 81 -12.69 6.38 13.31
N ARG A 82 -12.85 6.50 14.63
CA ARG A 82 -11.88 5.97 15.61
C ARG A 82 -11.69 4.46 15.45
N ARG A 83 -12.80 3.72 15.34
CA ARG A 83 -12.78 2.27 15.11
C ARG A 83 -12.06 1.89 13.83
N LEU A 84 -12.36 2.58 12.72
CA LEU A 84 -11.66 2.38 11.44
C LEU A 84 -10.15 2.62 11.60
N ARG A 85 -9.78 3.73 12.23
CA ARG A 85 -8.38 4.08 12.43
C ARG A 85 -7.65 3.03 13.28
N ASN A 86 -8.22 2.62 14.40
CA ASN A 86 -7.65 1.56 15.25
C ASN A 86 -7.43 0.26 14.44
N VAL A 87 -8.41 -0.15 13.64
CA VAL A 87 -8.29 -1.32 12.77
C VAL A 87 -7.15 -1.16 11.77
N VAL A 88 -7.02 -0.01 11.11
CA VAL A 88 -5.95 0.26 10.14
C VAL A 88 -4.58 0.29 10.83
N GLU A 89 -4.46 0.94 11.99
CA GLU A 89 -3.22 1.01 12.78
C GLU A 89 -2.77 -0.39 13.24
N GLU A 90 -3.70 -1.20 13.78
CA GLU A 90 -3.43 -2.59 14.16
C GLU A 90 -2.92 -3.40 12.96
N MET A 91 -3.58 -3.26 11.79
CA MET A 91 -3.19 -3.98 10.57
C MET A 91 -1.84 -3.51 10.03
N ALA A 92 -1.53 -2.22 10.12
CA ALA A 92 -0.24 -1.65 9.72
C ALA A 92 0.90 -2.14 10.60
N ILE A 93 0.74 -2.11 11.93
CA ILE A 93 1.72 -2.65 12.87
C ILE A 93 1.92 -4.15 12.63
N ALA A 94 0.83 -4.91 12.47
CA ALA A 94 0.89 -6.36 12.22
C ALA A 94 1.54 -6.73 10.88
N SER A 95 1.38 -5.86 9.87
CA SER A 95 1.98 -6.01 8.55
C SER A 95 3.36 -5.35 8.44
N GLY A 96 3.77 -4.61 9.48
CA GLY A 96 5.00 -3.83 9.57
C GLY A 96 5.17 -2.79 8.45
N ILE A 97 4.06 -2.27 7.94
CA ILE A 97 4.11 -1.17 6.98
C ILE A 97 3.83 0.15 7.70
N PRO A 98 4.37 1.28 7.19
CA PRO A 98 3.95 2.60 7.65
C PRO A 98 2.42 2.71 7.64
N VAL A 99 1.83 3.28 8.70
CA VAL A 99 0.38 3.46 8.75
C VAL A 99 -0.08 4.27 7.52
N PRO A 100 -1.00 3.72 6.70
CA PRO A 100 -1.52 4.44 5.56
C PRO A 100 -2.45 5.56 6.01
N ARG A 101 -2.57 6.62 5.21
CA ARG A 101 -3.57 7.65 5.47
C ARG A 101 -4.96 7.09 5.22
N VAL A 102 -5.90 7.45 6.09
CA VAL A 102 -7.25 6.86 6.11
C VAL A 102 -8.27 7.87 5.60
N PHE A 103 -9.11 7.46 4.65
CA PHE A 103 -10.16 8.28 4.07
C PHE A 103 -11.53 7.62 4.22
N VAL A 104 -12.56 8.45 4.34
CA VAL A 104 -13.96 8.04 4.32
C VAL A 104 -14.66 8.64 3.10
N LEU A 105 -15.32 7.80 2.31
CA LEU A 105 -16.22 8.24 1.25
C LEU A 105 -17.60 8.54 1.84
N GLU A 106 -17.77 9.78 2.32
CA GLU A 106 -18.93 10.22 3.11
C GLU A 106 -20.28 10.09 2.41
N ARG A 107 -20.29 10.20 1.07
CA ARG A 107 -21.52 10.23 0.25
C ARG A 107 -21.94 8.86 -0.28
N GLU A 108 -21.24 7.81 0.13
CA GLU A 108 -21.35 6.48 -0.44
C GLU A 108 -21.96 5.50 0.56
N GLU A 109 -23.16 5.02 0.25
CA GLU A 109 -23.98 4.13 1.09
C GLU A 109 -23.67 2.64 0.85
N GLY A 110 -23.04 2.29 -0.28
CA GLY A 110 -22.62 0.92 -0.56
C GLY A 110 -21.47 0.51 0.35
N ILE A 111 -21.39 -0.77 0.74
CA ILE A 111 -20.28 -1.30 1.53
C ILE A 111 -19.09 -1.55 0.60
N ASN A 112 -18.07 -0.71 0.72
CA ASN A 112 -16.87 -0.78 -0.10
C ASN A 112 -15.64 -0.21 0.62
N ALA A 113 -14.46 -0.64 0.20
CA ALA A 113 -13.15 -0.15 0.61
C ALA A 113 -12.15 -0.28 -0.55
N PHE A 114 -11.03 0.43 -0.50
CA PHE A 114 -9.91 0.21 -1.41
C PHE A 114 -8.58 0.69 -0.83
N ALA A 115 -7.48 0.07 -1.26
CA ALA A 115 -6.13 0.59 -1.10
C ALA A 115 -5.54 1.15 -2.41
N ALA A 116 -4.87 2.30 -2.32
CA ALA A 116 -4.21 2.93 -3.47
C ALA A 116 -2.85 3.53 -3.10
N GLY A 117 -1.87 3.39 -4.00
CA GLY A 117 -0.52 3.92 -3.84
C GLY A 117 0.45 3.26 -4.83
N TYR A 118 1.61 3.88 -5.07
CA TYR A 118 2.66 3.26 -5.89
C TYR A 118 3.58 2.35 -5.07
N ARG A 119 3.70 2.62 -3.76
CA ARG A 119 4.47 1.87 -2.78
C ARG A 119 3.68 1.75 -1.48
N ALA A 120 4.05 0.80 -0.63
CA ALA A 120 3.42 0.65 0.68
C ALA A 120 3.60 1.90 1.56
N GLU A 121 4.73 2.60 1.42
CA GLU A 121 5.01 3.84 2.13
C GLU A 121 4.11 5.02 1.68
N GLU A 122 3.46 4.92 0.52
CA GLU A 122 2.55 5.95 -0.01
C GLU A 122 1.10 5.47 -0.01
N ALA A 123 0.82 4.36 0.68
CA ALA A 123 -0.49 3.75 0.67
C ALA A 123 -1.54 4.64 1.34
N VAL A 124 -2.71 4.65 0.73
CA VAL A 124 -3.95 5.23 1.26
C VAL A 124 -4.98 4.11 1.34
N VAL A 125 -5.71 4.07 2.45
CA VAL A 125 -6.87 3.19 2.63
C VAL A 125 -8.11 4.05 2.71
N ALA A 126 -9.08 3.80 1.83
CA ALA A 126 -10.35 4.50 1.81
C ALA A 126 -11.50 3.53 2.06
N VAL A 127 -12.45 3.92 2.91
CA VAL A 127 -13.63 3.13 3.26
C VAL A 127 -14.89 3.96 3.06
N THR A 128 -15.96 3.34 2.58
CA THR A 128 -17.26 4.02 2.43
C THR A 128 -17.96 4.28 3.75
N ARG A 129 -18.79 5.33 3.83
CA ARG A 129 -19.67 5.56 4.98
C ARG A 129 -20.58 4.34 5.24
N GLY A 130 -21.13 3.75 4.18
CA GLY A 130 -21.94 2.52 4.27
C GLY A 130 -21.20 1.33 4.90
N ALA A 131 -19.91 1.14 4.61
CA ALA A 131 -19.13 0.10 5.28
C ALA A 131 -18.92 0.39 6.78
N LEU A 132 -18.73 1.64 7.17
CA LEU A 132 -18.59 2.01 8.58
C LEU A 132 -19.87 1.80 9.37
N GLU A 133 -21.02 2.11 8.79
CA GLU A 133 -22.31 1.98 9.49
C GLU A 133 -22.83 0.53 9.52
N ALA A 134 -22.56 -0.24 8.46
CA ALA A 134 -23.12 -1.59 8.31
C ALA A 134 -22.23 -2.70 8.88
N LEU A 135 -20.90 -2.53 8.89
CA LEU A 135 -19.98 -3.57 9.36
C LEU A 135 -19.70 -3.42 10.85
N ASP A 136 -19.66 -4.56 11.55
CA ASP A 136 -19.08 -4.62 12.89
C ASP A 136 -17.54 -4.56 12.81
N ARG A 137 -16.89 -4.53 13.96
CA ARG A 137 -15.43 -4.37 14.05
C ARG A 137 -14.67 -5.49 13.36
N ASP A 138 -15.09 -6.75 13.54
CA ASP A 138 -14.40 -7.92 12.99
C ASP A 138 -14.61 -8.03 11.47
N GLN A 139 -15.80 -7.70 10.98
CA GLN A 139 -16.07 -7.57 9.56
C GLN A 139 -15.27 -6.45 8.92
N LEU A 140 -15.23 -5.27 9.55
CA LEU A 140 -14.43 -4.14 9.08
C LEU A 140 -12.95 -4.52 9.04
N GLN A 141 -12.45 -5.22 10.06
CA GLN A 141 -11.07 -5.73 10.08
C GLN A 141 -10.81 -6.78 9.01
N GLY A 142 -11.77 -7.65 8.69
CA GLY A 142 -11.69 -8.56 7.56
C GLY A 142 -11.57 -7.84 6.21
N VAL A 143 -12.37 -6.79 6.01
CA VAL A 143 -12.31 -5.93 4.80
C VAL A 143 -10.97 -5.20 4.72
N VAL A 144 -10.54 -4.56 5.81
CA VAL A 144 -9.25 -3.86 5.84
C VAL A 144 -8.09 -4.84 5.64
N ALA A 145 -8.14 -6.04 6.23
CA ALA A 145 -7.10 -7.05 6.04
C ALA A 145 -6.99 -7.52 4.58
N HIS A 146 -8.12 -7.61 3.87
CA HIS A 146 -8.14 -7.86 2.42
C HIS A 146 -7.42 -6.75 1.65
N GLU A 147 -7.71 -5.48 1.95
CA GLU A 147 -7.02 -4.33 1.34
C GLU A 147 -5.52 -4.31 1.65
N PHE A 148 -5.13 -4.67 2.87
CA PHE A 148 -3.72 -4.81 3.26
C PHE A 148 -2.99 -5.90 2.47
N SER A 149 -3.68 -7.00 2.11
CA SER A 149 -3.09 -8.01 1.21
C SER A 149 -2.72 -7.41 -0.15
N HIS A 150 -3.54 -6.50 -0.70
CA HIS A 150 -3.20 -5.79 -1.93
C HIS A 150 -2.03 -4.82 -1.77
N ILE A 151 -1.86 -4.22 -0.58
CA ILE A 151 -0.67 -3.40 -0.27
C ILE A 151 0.58 -4.27 -0.29
N LEU A 152 0.56 -5.38 0.45
CA LEU A 152 1.71 -6.27 0.64
C LEU A 152 2.13 -6.98 -0.66
N ASN A 153 1.16 -7.40 -1.47
CA ASN A 153 1.41 -8.06 -2.76
C ASN A 153 1.80 -7.08 -3.89
N GLY A 154 1.76 -5.76 -3.63
CA GLY A 154 2.10 -4.74 -4.61
C GLY A 154 1.04 -4.56 -5.71
N ASP A 155 -0.19 -4.97 -5.43
CA ASP A 155 -1.31 -4.93 -6.39
C ASP A 155 -1.73 -3.50 -6.70
N MET A 156 -1.61 -2.59 -5.73
CA MET A 156 -1.94 -1.16 -5.90
C MET A 156 -1.20 -0.51 -7.08
N ARG A 157 0.11 -0.77 -7.20
CA ARG A 157 0.94 -0.20 -8.27
C ARG A 157 0.45 -0.68 -9.64
N LEU A 158 0.20 -1.99 -9.74
CA LEU A 158 -0.34 -2.58 -10.97
C LEU A 158 -1.70 -1.98 -11.29
N ASN A 159 -2.57 -1.83 -10.29
CA ASN A 159 -3.90 -1.25 -10.43
C ASN A 159 -3.83 0.19 -10.97
N ILE A 160 -2.93 1.04 -10.43
CA ILE A 160 -2.73 2.41 -10.93
C ILE A 160 -2.18 2.42 -12.37
N GLN A 161 -1.22 1.55 -12.68
CA GLN A 161 -0.65 1.45 -14.03
C GLN A 161 -1.69 1.02 -15.07
N LEU A 162 -2.68 0.20 -14.67
CA LEU A 162 -3.78 -0.19 -15.53
C LEU A 162 -4.78 0.95 -15.80
N LEU A 163 -4.95 1.93 -14.90
CA LEU A 163 -5.89 3.04 -15.12
C LEU A 163 -5.57 3.83 -16.41
N GLY A 164 -4.29 4.07 -16.69
CA GLY A 164 -3.86 4.83 -17.87
C GLY A 164 -4.39 4.27 -19.19
N PRO A 165 -3.99 3.04 -19.58
CA PRO A 165 -4.49 2.40 -20.80
C PRO A 165 -6.01 2.26 -20.83
N LEU A 166 -6.66 1.96 -19.69
CA LEU A 166 -8.12 1.85 -19.61
C LEU A 166 -8.80 3.19 -19.92
N PHE A 167 -8.33 4.28 -19.30
CA PHE A 167 -8.79 5.63 -19.58
C PHE A 167 -8.59 6.01 -21.05
N GLY A 168 -7.40 5.71 -21.60
CA GLY A 168 -7.08 5.94 -23.00
C GLY A 168 -8.04 5.25 -23.96
N ILE A 169 -8.46 4.01 -23.68
CA ILE A 169 -9.44 3.29 -24.50
C ILE A 169 -10.85 3.90 -24.34
N MET A 170 -11.23 4.30 -23.12
CA MET A 170 -12.56 4.84 -22.80
C MET A 170 -12.78 6.28 -23.32
N ILE A 171 -11.72 7.03 -23.65
CA ILE A 171 -11.83 8.42 -24.12
C ILE A 171 -12.66 8.53 -25.40
N ILE A 172 -12.59 7.53 -26.27
CA ILE A 172 -13.34 7.50 -27.55
C ILE A 172 -14.86 7.51 -27.27
N GLY A 173 -15.30 6.69 -26.32
CA GLY A 173 -16.71 6.64 -25.93
C GLY A 173 -17.17 7.91 -25.22
N HIS A 174 -16.30 8.53 -24.42
CA HIS A 174 -16.59 9.82 -23.77
C HIS A 174 -16.77 10.94 -24.78
N VAL A 175 -15.88 11.03 -25.77
CA VAL A 175 -15.98 12.01 -26.88
C VAL A 175 -17.29 11.78 -27.65
N GLY A 176 -17.62 10.53 -28.00
CA GLY A 176 -18.89 10.20 -28.65
C GLY A 176 -20.12 10.67 -27.86
N ARG A 177 -20.17 10.38 -26.54
CA ARG A 177 -21.25 10.84 -25.65
C ARG A 177 -21.32 12.36 -25.52
N LEU A 178 -20.18 13.03 -25.44
CA LEU A 178 -20.10 14.49 -25.37
C LEU A 178 -20.69 15.13 -26.64
N VAL A 179 -20.30 14.63 -27.82
CA VAL A 179 -20.82 15.10 -29.12
C VAL A 179 -22.34 14.86 -29.24
N LEU A 180 -22.85 13.71 -28.79
CA LEU A 180 -24.29 13.45 -28.76
C LEU A 180 -25.05 14.44 -27.84
N ARG A 181 -24.52 14.70 -26.64
CA ARG A 181 -25.13 15.62 -25.66
C ARG A 181 -25.09 17.07 -26.11
N SER A 182 -24.00 17.51 -26.76
CA SER A 182 -23.88 18.88 -27.28
C SER A 182 -24.78 19.10 -28.50
N THR A 183 -24.88 18.09 -29.39
CA THR A 183 -25.73 18.16 -30.59
C THR A 183 -27.23 18.03 -30.26
N GLY A 184 -27.58 17.29 -29.20
CA GLY A 184 -28.96 17.11 -28.74
C GLY A 184 -29.57 18.30 -27.97
N ARG A 185 -28.74 19.24 -27.48
CA ARG A 185 -29.21 20.46 -26.78
C ARG A 185 -29.51 21.63 -27.70
N VAL A 186 -29.23 21.53 -29.01
CA VAL A 186 -29.64 22.54 -29.99
C VAL A 186 -31.15 22.43 -30.20
N ARG A 187 -31.91 23.17 -29.39
CA ARG A 187 -33.36 23.33 -29.49
C ARG A 187 -33.69 23.94 -30.86
N VAL A 188 -34.38 23.16 -31.69
CA VAL A 188 -35.36 23.54 -32.71
C VAL A 188 -35.40 25.05 -33.02
N GLY A 189 -34.58 25.50 -33.95
CA GLY A 189 -34.54 26.91 -34.33
C GLY A 189 -33.54 27.20 -35.45
N SER A 190 -34.01 27.06 -36.69
CA SER A 190 -33.39 27.51 -37.94
C SER A 190 -32.30 26.62 -38.59
N ARG A 191 -32.58 26.25 -39.85
CA ARG A 191 -31.74 25.62 -40.89
C ARG A 191 -31.09 24.26 -40.53
N ARG A 192 -31.81 23.18 -40.85
CA ARG A 192 -31.24 21.82 -41.04
C ARG A 192 -30.10 21.89 -42.06
N GLY A 193 -28.87 21.99 -41.58
CA GLY A 193 -27.68 21.77 -42.40
C GLY A 193 -27.57 20.28 -42.77
N ARG A 194 -27.24 19.99 -44.03
CA ARG A 194 -27.11 18.64 -44.61
C ARG A 194 -26.15 17.69 -43.82
N GLY A 195 -25.32 18.20 -42.91
CA GLY A 195 -24.32 17.45 -42.13
C GLY A 195 -24.75 17.02 -40.71
N GLN A 196 -25.83 17.55 -40.14
CA GLN A 196 -26.27 17.21 -38.78
C GLN A 196 -26.59 15.71 -38.56
N PRO A 197 -27.33 15.02 -39.46
CA PRO A 197 -27.63 13.59 -39.27
C PRO A 197 -26.36 12.72 -39.32
N LEU A 198 -25.36 13.13 -40.11
CA LEU A 198 -24.10 12.40 -40.19
C LEU A 198 -23.25 12.57 -38.93
N ILE A 199 -23.19 13.77 -38.35
CA ILE A 199 -22.49 14.01 -37.07
C ILE A 199 -23.09 13.14 -35.97
N LEU A 200 -24.42 13.03 -35.92
CA LEU A 200 -25.11 12.13 -34.98
C LEU A 200 -24.78 10.65 -35.22
N LEU A 201 -24.71 10.22 -36.48
CA LEU A 201 -24.34 8.84 -36.84
C LEU A 201 -22.89 8.53 -36.46
N VAL A 202 -21.95 9.44 -36.73
CA VAL A 202 -20.55 9.32 -36.31
C VAL A 202 -20.46 9.27 -34.79
N ALA A 203 -21.14 10.16 -34.08
CA ALA A 203 -21.13 10.18 -32.63
C ALA A 203 -21.73 8.90 -32.02
N ALA A 204 -22.82 8.37 -32.59
CA ALA A 204 -23.37 7.07 -32.23
C ALA A 204 -22.37 5.93 -32.50
N GLY A 205 -21.68 5.95 -33.65
CA GLY A 205 -20.62 4.99 -33.97
C GLY A 205 -19.45 5.04 -32.98
N LEU A 206 -19.01 6.24 -32.57
CA LEU A 206 -17.98 6.42 -31.54
C LEU A 206 -18.44 5.90 -30.18
N VAL A 207 -19.72 6.06 -29.83
CA VAL A 207 -20.28 5.44 -28.62
C VAL A 207 -20.24 3.91 -28.71
N VAL A 208 -20.62 3.32 -29.85
CA VAL A 208 -20.55 1.86 -30.05
C VAL A 208 -19.12 1.35 -29.94
N VAL A 209 -18.15 2.02 -30.57
CA VAL A 209 -16.73 1.65 -30.41
C VAL A 209 -16.26 1.85 -28.97
N GLY A 210 -16.72 2.91 -28.31
CA GLY A 210 -16.50 3.14 -26.89
C GLY A 210 -17.02 1.99 -26.03
N LEU A 211 -18.21 1.45 -26.32
CA LEU A 211 -18.77 0.28 -25.64
C LEU A 211 -17.92 -0.98 -25.86
N VAL A 212 -17.41 -1.20 -27.08
CA VAL A 212 -16.45 -2.28 -27.36
C VAL A 212 -15.15 -2.06 -26.57
N GLY A 213 -14.68 -0.82 -26.48
CA GLY A 213 -13.53 -0.45 -25.66
C GLY A 213 -13.73 -0.77 -24.18
N VAL A 214 -14.90 -0.41 -23.62
CA VAL A 214 -15.31 -0.77 -22.26
C VAL A 214 -15.38 -2.29 -22.08
N TRP A 215 -15.88 -3.01 -23.08
CA TRP A 215 -15.94 -4.47 -23.05
C TRP A 215 -14.54 -5.11 -23.01
N SER A 216 -13.62 -4.66 -23.87
CA SER A 216 -12.22 -5.12 -23.88
C SER A 216 -11.49 -4.76 -22.59
N ALA A 217 -11.72 -3.56 -22.05
CA ALA A 217 -11.22 -3.11 -20.76
C ALA A 217 -11.66 -4.06 -19.63
N ARG A 218 -12.94 -4.44 -19.60
CA ARG A 218 -13.48 -5.40 -18.61
C ARG A 218 -12.84 -6.79 -18.74
N LEU A 219 -12.55 -7.26 -19.96
CA LEU A 219 -11.86 -8.55 -20.17
C LEU A 219 -10.43 -8.54 -19.65
N ILE A 220 -9.63 -7.53 -20.02
CA ILE A 220 -8.26 -7.38 -19.53
C ILE A 220 -8.26 -7.36 -18.00
N ARG A 221 -9.21 -6.63 -17.42
CA ARG A 221 -9.37 -6.52 -15.96
C ARG A 221 -9.74 -7.85 -15.30
N ALA A 222 -10.72 -8.59 -15.83
CA ALA A 222 -11.16 -9.86 -15.28
C ALA A 222 -10.11 -10.99 -15.39
N ALA A 223 -9.18 -10.89 -16.34
CA ALA A 223 -8.07 -11.83 -16.49
C ALA A 223 -6.97 -11.61 -15.44
N VAL A 224 -6.77 -10.37 -14.98
CA VAL A 224 -5.67 -10.01 -14.07
C VAL A 224 -6.07 -10.08 -12.59
N SER A 225 -7.33 -9.77 -12.24
CA SER A 225 -7.74 -9.61 -10.83
C SER A 225 -8.20 -10.91 -10.15
N ARG A 226 -8.95 -11.81 -10.80
CA ARG A 226 -9.67 -12.91 -10.09
C ARG A 226 -8.83 -13.82 -9.19
N GLN A 227 -7.63 -14.21 -9.60
CA GLN A 227 -6.75 -15.05 -8.76
C GLN A 227 -6.21 -14.27 -7.56
N ARG A 228 -5.96 -12.96 -7.73
CA ARG A 228 -5.47 -12.08 -6.67
C ARG A 228 -6.54 -11.81 -5.61
N GLU A 229 -7.80 -11.70 -6.01
CA GLU A 229 -8.92 -11.58 -5.08
C GLU A 229 -9.05 -12.80 -4.16
N TYR A 230 -8.89 -14.03 -4.70
CA TYR A 230 -8.91 -15.24 -3.89
C TYR A 230 -7.72 -15.34 -2.94
N LEU A 231 -6.54 -14.90 -3.40
CA LEU A 231 -5.36 -14.80 -2.55
C LEU A 231 -5.60 -13.78 -1.43
N ALA A 232 -6.16 -12.63 -1.75
CA ALA A 232 -6.45 -11.57 -0.78
C ALA A 232 -7.50 -12.02 0.26
N ASP A 233 -8.53 -12.76 -0.15
CA ASP A 233 -9.48 -13.39 0.78
C ASP A 233 -8.78 -14.38 1.73
N ALA A 234 -7.91 -15.24 1.20
CA ALA A 234 -7.15 -16.18 2.01
C ALA A 234 -6.18 -15.46 2.96
N SER A 235 -5.48 -14.43 2.49
CA SER A 235 -4.61 -13.58 3.31
C SER A 235 -5.39 -12.88 4.41
N ALA A 236 -6.58 -12.34 4.13
CA ALA A 236 -7.41 -11.71 5.14
C ALA A 236 -7.80 -12.69 6.27
N VAL A 237 -8.13 -13.94 5.92
CA VAL A 237 -8.35 -15.01 6.91
C VAL A 237 -7.06 -15.36 7.66
N GLN A 238 -5.92 -15.42 6.99
CA GLN A 238 -4.63 -15.69 7.63
C GLN A 238 -4.25 -14.61 8.65
N PHE A 239 -4.51 -13.35 8.31
CA PHE A 239 -4.17 -12.18 9.12
C PHE A 239 -5.07 -12.09 10.35
N THR A 240 -6.38 -12.31 10.16
CA THR A 240 -7.39 -12.14 11.21
C THR A 240 -7.68 -13.43 11.99
N ARG A 241 -7.41 -14.61 11.40
CA ARG A 241 -7.91 -15.94 11.81
C ARG A 241 -9.42 -16.02 12.01
N GLN A 242 -10.15 -15.07 11.43
CA GLN A 242 -11.59 -14.94 11.56
C GLN A 242 -12.22 -15.01 10.17
N PRO A 243 -12.44 -16.23 9.62
CA PRO A 243 -13.12 -16.38 8.34
C PRO A 243 -14.54 -15.77 8.37
N ALA A 244 -15.19 -15.81 9.53
CA ALA A 244 -16.51 -15.21 9.75
C ALA A 244 -16.52 -13.68 9.54
N GLY A 245 -15.41 -12.97 9.81
CA GLY A 245 -15.34 -11.51 9.62
C GLY A 245 -15.49 -11.14 8.14
N ILE A 246 -14.61 -11.66 7.29
CA ILE A 246 -14.67 -11.39 5.85
C ILE A 246 -15.90 -12.04 5.18
N ALA A 247 -16.28 -13.26 5.56
CA ALA A 247 -17.48 -13.90 5.05
C ALA A 247 -18.74 -13.12 5.42
N GLY A 248 -18.84 -12.63 6.66
CA GLY A 248 -19.94 -11.81 7.14
C GLY A 248 -20.06 -10.48 6.39
N ALA A 249 -18.94 -9.81 6.12
CA ALA A 249 -18.92 -8.60 5.30
C ALA A 249 -19.44 -8.86 3.88
N LEU A 250 -19.01 -9.97 3.25
CA LEU A 250 -19.49 -10.37 1.93
C LEU A 250 -20.98 -10.74 1.93
N LYS A 251 -21.48 -11.42 2.97
CA LYS A 251 -22.91 -11.72 3.15
C LYS A 251 -23.72 -10.42 3.25
N LYS A 252 -23.26 -9.43 4.03
CA LYS A 252 -23.91 -8.10 4.12
C LYS A 252 -23.91 -7.34 2.80
N ILE A 253 -22.81 -7.37 2.04
CA ILE A 253 -22.77 -6.79 0.69
C ILE A 253 -23.79 -7.45 -0.25
N ALA A 254 -23.95 -8.77 -0.16
CA ALA A 254 -24.87 -9.53 -1.00
C ALA A 254 -26.35 -9.25 -0.65
N ALA A 255 -26.66 -8.98 0.62
CA ALA A 255 -28.00 -8.68 1.12
C ALA A 255 -28.40 -7.20 0.96
N LEU A 256 -27.44 -6.26 0.97
CA LEU A 256 -27.71 -4.83 0.90
C LEU A 256 -28.23 -4.40 -0.49
N ALA A 257 -29.33 -3.64 -0.54
CA ALA A 257 -29.89 -3.13 -1.79
C ALA A 257 -28.94 -2.20 -2.57
N ALA A 258 -28.17 -1.38 -1.85
CA ALA A 258 -27.09 -0.57 -2.43
C ALA A 258 -25.88 -1.43 -2.85
N GLY A 259 -25.72 -2.62 -2.26
CA GLY A 259 -24.61 -3.52 -2.47
C GLY A 259 -23.26 -2.85 -2.22
N SER A 260 -22.33 -3.00 -3.17
CA SER A 260 -21.02 -2.34 -3.18
C SER A 260 -20.92 -1.18 -4.19
N ARG A 261 -22.05 -0.63 -4.65
CA ARG A 261 -22.04 0.41 -5.69
C ARG A 261 -21.56 1.75 -5.12
N LEU A 262 -20.71 2.44 -5.88
CA LEU A 262 -20.41 3.86 -5.67
C LEU A 262 -21.27 4.72 -6.61
N ARG A 263 -21.75 5.88 -6.12
CA ARG A 263 -22.51 6.89 -6.86
C ARG A 263 -21.61 7.79 -7.71
N ALA A 264 -20.33 7.91 -7.37
CA ALA A 264 -19.35 8.73 -8.10
C ALA A 264 -19.31 8.41 -9.62
N ALA A 265 -19.26 9.46 -10.46
CA ALA A 265 -19.37 9.36 -11.92
C ALA A 265 -18.22 8.57 -12.60
N ASP A 266 -17.07 8.45 -11.92
CA ASP A 266 -15.86 7.77 -12.41
C ASP A 266 -15.66 6.37 -11.79
N ALA A 267 -16.66 5.83 -11.07
CA ALA A 267 -16.59 4.53 -10.42
C ALA A 267 -16.26 3.36 -11.38
N GLU A 268 -16.60 3.47 -12.66
CA GLU A 268 -16.28 2.44 -13.66
C GLU A 268 -14.76 2.33 -13.91
N GLU A 269 -14.02 3.43 -13.82
CA GLU A 269 -12.57 3.46 -14.02
C GLU A 269 -11.83 2.77 -12.85
N VAL A 270 -12.27 3.04 -11.61
CA VAL A 270 -11.63 2.56 -10.37
C VAL A 270 -12.18 1.24 -9.84
N SER A 271 -13.23 0.69 -10.47
CA SER A 271 -13.96 -0.49 -9.93
C SER A 271 -13.15 -1.77 -9.71
N HIS A 272 -11.92 -1.90 -10.21
CA HIS A 272 -11.02 -3.02 -9.88
C HIS A 272 -10.20 -2.82 -8.62
N MET A 273 -10.19 -1.61 -8.05
CA MET A 273 -9.55 -1.33 -6.77
C MET A 273 -10.52 -1.55 -5.60
N LEU A 274 -11.81 -1.65 -5.89
CA LEU A 274 -12.88 -1.70 -4.90
C LEU A 274 -13.02 -3.09 -4.29
N PHE A 275 -13.29 -3.22 -2.99
CA PHE A 275 -13.45 -4.48 -2.25
C PHE A 275 -14.48 -5.45 -2.85
N ALA A 276 -15.57 -4.91 -3.42
CA ALA A 276 -16.63 -5.71 -4.04
C ALA A 276 -17.24 -5.03 -5.26
N PRO A 277 -17.78 -5.80 -6.23
CA PRO A 277 -18.34 -5.25 -7.44
C PRO A 277 -19.67 -4.56 -7.15
N GLY A 278 -19.90 -3.38 -7.73
CA GLY A 278 -21.24 -2.79 -7.76
C GLY A 278 -22.22 -3.75 -8.43
N ALA A 279 -23.30 -4.13 -7.75
CA ALA A 279 -24.23 -5.14 -8.25
C ALA A 279 -24.78 -4.71 -9.62
N GLY A 280 -24.53 -5.46 -10.68
CA GLY A 280 -25.01 -5.15 -12.02
C GLY A 280 -24.89 -6.41 -12.87
N ILE A 281 -25.97 -6.77 -13.57
CA ILE A 281 -26.15 -8.08 -14.19
C ILE A 281 -25.11 -8.31 -15.30
N ALA A 282 -23.98 -8.93 -14.94
CA ALA A 282 -23.26 -9.87 -15.81
C ALA A 282 -22.26 -10.71 -15.00
N ARG A 283 -22.64 -11.95 -14.69
CA ARG A 283 -21.81 -12.98 -14.02
C ARG A 283 -20.48 -13.30 -14.73
N LEU A 284 -20.32 -12.88 -15.98
CA LEU A 284 -19.13 -13.15 -16.81
C LEU A 284 -18.13 -11.99 -16.88
N PHE A 285 -18.47 -10.80 -16.36
CA PHE A 285 -17.65 -9.58 -16.48
C PHE A 285 -17.43 -8.83 -15.16
N ALA A 286 -17.64 -9.52 -14.03
CA ALA A 286 -17.31 -8.98 -12.72
C ALA A 286 -15.78 -8.91 -12.56
N THR A 287 -15.31 -7.77 -12.06
CA THR A 287 -13.90 -7.51 -11.76
C THR A 287 -13.43 -8.41 -10.63
N HIS A 288 -14.32 -8.68 -9.69
CA HIS A 288 -14.17 -9.67 -8.63
C HIS A 288 -14.83 -11.00 -9.03
N PRO A 289 -14.37 -12.12 -8.45
CA PRO A 289 -15.12 -13.36 -8.50
C PRO A 289 -16.56 -13.18 -7.98
N PRO A 290 -17.50 -14.06 -8.41
CA PRO A 290 -18.87 -14.01 -7.91
C PRO A 290 -18.89 -14.03 -6.37
N LEU A 291 -19.64 -13.09 -5.76
CA LEU A 291 -19.71 -12.95 -4.30
C LEU A 291 -20.07 -14.27 -3.60
N LEU A 292 -21.04 -15.01 -4.13
CA LEU A 292 -21.43 -16.31 -3.60
C LEU A 292 -20.31 -17.35 -3.64
N GLU A 293 -19.41 -17.28 -4.64
CA GLU A 293 -18.26 -18.19 -4.72
C GLU A 293 -17.21 -17.83 -3.65
N ARG A 294 -16.96 -16.53 -3.43
CA ARG A 294 -16.08 -16.05 -2.34
C ARG A 294 -16.62 -16.50 -0.97
N ILE A 295 -17.92 -16.26 -0.71
CA ILE A 295 -18.55 -16.66 0.55
C ILE A 295 -18.43 -18.16 0.77
N ARG A 296 -18.75 -19.01 -0.23
CA ARG A 296 -18.65 -20.48 -0.08
C ARG A 296 -17.22 -20.99 0.18
N ARG A 297 -16.20 -20.30 -0.33
CA ARG A 297 -14.80 -20.67 -0.06
C ARG A 297 -14.39 -20.33 1.37
N LEU A 298 -14.95 -19.27 1.93
CA LEU A 298 -14.66 -18.78 3.28
C LEU A 298 -15.53 -19.47 4.35
N ASP A 299 -16.77 -19.77 3.99
CA ASP A 299 -17.78 -20.45 4.80
C ASP A 299 -18.40 -21.59 3.96
N PRO A 300 -17.81 -22.80 4.00
CA PRO A 300 -18.31 -23.94 3.24
C PRO A 300 -19.72 -24.39 3.63
N ALA A 301 -20.20 -24.01 4.82
CA ALA A 301 -21.53 -24.35 5.32
C ALA A 301 -22.63 -23.39 4.83
N PHE A 302 -22.25 -22.29 4.17
CA PHE A 302 -23.17 -21.23 3.73
C PHE A 302 -24.25 -21.72 2.74
N ASP A 303 -25.51 -21.49 3.09
CA ASP A 303 -26.66 -21.58 2.19
C ASP A 303 -27.05 -20.17 1.68
N PRO A 304 -27.11 -19.91 0.36
CA PRO A 304 -27.58 -18.65 -0.20
C PRO A 304 -28.96 -18.17 0.31
N ARG A 305 -29.83 -19.07 0.78
CA ARG A 305 -31.12 -18.72 1.39
C ARG A 305 -30.97 -17.90 2.68
N GLU A 306 -29.83 -18.00 3.37
CA GLU A 306 -29.50 -17.15 4.52
C GLU A 306 -29.51 -15.66 4.16
N LEU A 307 -29.22 -15.29 2.91
CA LEU A 307 -29.20 -13.89 2.46
C LEU A 307 -30.59 -13.25 2.44
N GLU A 308 -31.64 -14.04 2.26
CA GLU A 308 -33.03 -13.55 2.27
C GLU A 308 -33.50 -13.24 3.70
N GLN A 309 -32.86 -13.85 4.70
CA GLN A 309 -33.15 -13.68 6.13
C GLN A 309 -32.32 -12.58 6.79
N LEU A 310 -31.25 -12.11 6.13
CA LEU A 310 -30.51 -10.92 6.52
C LEU A 310 -31.36 -9.68 6.20
N GLU A 311 -32.26 -9.33 7.11
CA GLU A 311 -33.00 -8.07 7.04
C GLU A 311 -32.06 -6.88 6.93
N THR A 312 -32.54 -5.82 6.29
CA THR A 312 -31.82 -4.56 6.03
C THR A 312 -31.11 -4.10 7.30
N PRO A 313 -29.80 -3.76 7.25
CA PRO A 313 -29.01 -3.64 8.46
C PRO A 313 -29.58 -2.55 9.36
N ALA A 314 -29.99 -2.93 10.57
CA ALA A 314 -29.97 -1.99 11.68
C ALA A 314 -28.52 -1.50 11.83
N PRO A 315 -28.28 -0.20 12.08
CA PRO A 315 -26.94 0.32 12.30
C PRO A 315 -26.24 -0.56 13.33
N GLY A 316 -25.01 -0.99 13.05
CA GLY A 316 -24.33 -2.04 13.80
C GLY A 316 -24.24 -1.75 15.30
N THR A 317 -25.22 -2.19 16.08
CA THR A 317 -25.20 -2.22 17.55
C THR A 317 -24.47 -3.47 18.06
N GLY A 318 -23.55 -4.02 17.28
CA GLY A 318 -22.78 -5.22 17.62
C GLY A 318 -21.62 -4.87 18.54
N ASP A 319 -21.79 -5.16 19.83
CA ASP A 319 -20.78 -5.18 20.89
C ASP A 319 -20.01 -3.88 21.15
N GLU A 320 -20.75 -2.78 21.35
CA GLU A 320 -20.24 -1.58 22.02
C GLU A 320 -20.00 -1.78 23.54
N ALA A 321 -20.41 -2.93 24.10
CA ALA A 321 -20.27 -3.23 25.53
C ALA A 321 -18.84 -3.63 25.96
N GLY A 322 -17.92 -3.86 25.01
CA GLY A 322 -16.50 -4.11 25.29
C GLY A 322 -15.60 -2.89 25.11
N GLU A 323 -16.07 -1.86 24.39
CA GLU A 323 -15.45 -0.54 24.35
C GLU A 323 -15.96 0.28 25.53
N THR A 324 -15.78 -0.24 26.75
CA THR A 324 -15.49 0.69 27.83
C THR A 324 -14.30 1.50 27.35
N THR A 325 -14.54 2.78 27.08
CA THR A 325 -13.61 3.86 27.36
C THR A 325 -12.56 3.32 28.30
N GLY A 326 -11.37 3.04 27.77
CA GLY A 326 -10.18 2.93 28.59
C GLY A 326 -10.03 4.30 29.20
N ALA A 327 -10.79 4.55 30.27
CA ALA A 327 -10.47 5.56 31.23
C ALA A 327 -9.00 5.28 31.53
N TRP A 328 -8.18 6.26 31.23
CA TRP A 328 -6.77 6.38 31.59
C TRP A 328 -6.58 6.41 33.12
N ALA A 329 -7.45 5.74 33.85
CA ALA A 329 -7.61 5.74 35.28
C ALA A 329 -7.31 4.32 35.76
N GLY A 330 -6.06 4.12 36.19
CA GLY A 330 -5.71 3.03 37.08
C GLY A 330 -5.25 1.74 36.41
N LEU A 331 -4.23 1.80 35.56
CA LEU A 331 -3.24 0.72 35.51
C LEU A 331 -2.00 1.19 36.26
N THR A 332 -2.03 1.05 37.59
CA THR A 332 -0.84 0.96 38.43
C THR A 332 -0.15 -0.41 38.26
N GLY A 333 -0.29 -1.04 37.10
CA GLY A 333 0.35 -2.30 36.75
C GLY A 333 1.69 -2.01 36.07
N GLU A 334 2.74 -2.69 36.53
CA GLU A 334 4.10 -2.59 35.99
C GLU A 334 4.10 -2.63 34.46
N LEU A 335 4.80 -1.67 33.85
CA LEU A 335 5.10 -1.69 32.42
C LEU A 335 5.85 -3.00 32.13
N PRO A 336 5.44 -3.78 31.12
CA PRO A 336 6.07 -5.07 30.84
C PRO A 336 7.56 -4.87 30.60
N ALA A 337 8.38 -5.58 31.40
CA ALA A 337 9.83 -5.48 31.38
C ALA A 337 10.41 -5.76 29.98
N ALA A 338 11.56 -5.18 29.70
CA ALA A 338 12.26 -5.20 28.42
C ALA A 338 12.66 -6.60 27.89
N GLU A 339 12.38 -7.68 28.61
CA GLU A 339 12.87 -9.04 28.33
C GLU A 339 11.84 -10.01 27.72
N ALA A 340 10.61 -9.58 27.43
CA ALA A 340 9.62 -10.46 26.80
C ALA A 340 9.88 -10.63 25.29
N ALA A 341 10.78 -11.54 24.94
CA ALA A 341 10.92 -12.08 23.59
C ALA A 341 9.68 -12.95 23.25
N PHE A 342 9.05 -12.80 22.07
CA PHE A 342 7.98 -13.68 21.56
C PHE A 342 8.30 -14.22 20.17
N GLY A 343 8.14 -15.50 19.83
CA GLY A 343 8.28 -15.83 18.41
C GLY A 343 8.06 -17.25 17.92
N LEU A 344 8.76 -17.54 16.82
CA LEU A 344 8.21 -18.32 15.71
C LEU A 344 9.03 -19.58 15.40
N ALA A 345 8.33 -20.63 14.96
CA ALA A 345 8.91 -21.89 14.51
C ALA A 345 9.42 -21.80 13.04
N PRO A 346 10.50 -22.54 12.67
CA PRO A 346 11.35 -22.21 11.51
C PRO A 346 10.82 -22.64 10.13
N SER A 347 9.71 -23.37 10.03
CA SER A 347 9.38 -24.11 8.79
C SER A 347 8.49 -23.39 7.76
N ALA A 348 8.24 -22.09 7.88
CA ALA A 348 7.31 -21.39 6.96
C ALA A 348 7.77 -20.02 6.45
N VAL A 349 9.03 -19.61 6.67
CA VAL A 349 9.45 -18.22 6.49
C VAL A 349 9.66 -17.80 5.01
N PRO A 350 10.20 -18.63 4.11
CA PRO A 350 10.35 -18.23 2.70
C PRO A 350 9.01 -18.06 1.95
N ALA A 351 7.94 -18.71 2.43
CA ALA A 351 6.60 -18.59 1.87
C ALA A 351 5.80 -17.39 2.43
N ARG A 352 6.28 -16.74 3.49
CA ARG A 352 5.56 -15.68 4.24
C ARG A 352 5.96 -14.25 3.87
N ALA A 353 6.70 -14.07 2.77
CA ALA A 353 7.05 -12.73 2.29
C ALA A 353 5.78 -11.98 1.84
N GLY A 354 5.19 -11.19 2.74
CA GLY A 354 3.92 -10.48 2.55
C GLY A 354 2.72 -11.04 3.34
N GLU A 355 2.93 -11.91 4.34
CA GLU A 355 1.83 -12.59 5.04
C GLU A 355 1.85 -12.42 6.58
N ALA A 356 1.11 -11.45 7.14
CA ALA A 356 0.97 -11.28 8.59
C ALA A 356 0.12 -12.42 9.21
N GLY A 357 0.39 -12.84 10.44
CA GLY A 357 -0.39 -13.88 11.12
C GLY A 357 -1.15 -13.36 12.35
N GLU A 358 -1.91 -14.27 12.99
CA GLU A 358 -2.67 -13.98 14.22
C GLU A 358 -1.79 -13.52 15.38
N ALA A 359 -0.59 -14.09 15.49
CA ALA A 359 0.33 -13.78 16.57
C ALA A 359 0.79 -12.33 16.44
N GLU A 360 1.14 -11.93 15.21
CA GLU A 360 1.54 -10.58 14.85
C GLU A 360 0.38 -9.59 15.07
N LEU A 361 -0.86 -9.95 14.70
CA LEU A 361 -2.03 -9.10 14.94
C LEU A 361 -2.38 -8.97 16.43
N ARG A 362 -2.24 -10.03 17.22
CA ARG A 362 -2.43 -9.98 18.68
C ARG A 362 -1.34 -9.13 19.35
N ILE A 363 -0.09 -9.29 18.93
CA ILE A 363 1.02 -8.44 19.38
C ILE A 363 0.75 -6.98 19.01
N ALA A 364 0.35 -6.70 17.76
CA ALA A 364 0.01 -5.35 17.31
C ALA A 364 -1.11 -4.71 18.15
N ARG A 365 -2.21 -5.43 18.40
CA ARG A 365 -3.29 -4.98 19.28
C ARG A 365 -2.83 -4.72 20.70
N HIS A 366 -1.98 -5.59 21.24
CA HIS A 366 -1.44 -5.41 22.57
C HIS A 366 -0.55 -4.16 22.63
N LEU A 367 0.40 -4.03 21.69
CA LEU A 367 1.29 -2.87 21.58
C LEU A 367 0.48 -1.58 21.44
N HIS A 368 -0.52 -1.56 20.57
CA HIS A 368 -1.39 -0.40 20.35
C HIS A 368 -2.12 0.03 21.63
N ARG A 369 -2.71 -0.92 22.35
CA ARG A 369 -3.48 -0.66 23.58
C ARG A 369 -2.62 -0.30 24.79
N SER A 370 -1.37 -0.76 24.84
CA SER A 370 -0.46 -0.50 25.96
C SER A 370 0.37 0.77 25.81
N LEU A 371 0.27 1.49 24.68
CA LEU A 371 0.98 2.74 24.46
C LEU A 371 0.49 3.85 25.41
N PRO A 372 1.42 4.57 26.10
CA PRO A 372 1.08 5.78 26.85
C PRO A 372 0.48 6.88 25.96
N ALA A 373 -0.52 7.62 26.47
CA ALA A 373 -1.31 8.62 25.74
C ALA A 373 -0.43 9.72 25.24
N PRO A 374 0.52 10.25 26.04
CA PRO A 374 1.41 11.29 25.55
C PRO A 374 2.18 10.85 24.30
N LEU A 375 2.55 9.57 24.19
CA LEU A 375 3.27 9.04 23.03
C LEU A 375 2.32 8.74 21.86
N TYR A 376 1.14 8.16 22.14
CA TYR A 376 0.11 7.91 21.14
C TYR A 376 -0.37 9.21 20.50
N GLU A 377 -0.75 10.21 21.31
CA GLU A 377 -1.15 11.54 20.85
C GLU A 377 -0.01 12.27 20.12
N ALA A 378 1.23 12.09 20.57
CA ALA A 378 2.39 12.66 19.90
C ALA A 378 2.58 12.09 18.50
N ALA A 379 2.48 10.76 18.33
CA ALA A 379 2.59 10.10 17.03
C ALA A 379 1.54 10.61 16.04
N HIS A 380 0.33 10.92 16.52
CA HIS A 380 -0.77 11.39 15.67
C HIS A 380 -0.82 12.92 15.48
N SER A 381 0.14 13.66 16.03
CA SER A 381 0.14 15.11 16.00
C SER A 381 1.18 15.65 15.02
N ARG A 382 0.73 16.42 14.02
CA ARG A 382 1.61 17.08 13.05
C ARG A 382 2.74 17.87 13.70
N ARG A 383 2.52 18.45 14.90
CA ARG A 383 3.51 19.23 15.65
C ARG A 383 4.42 18.36 16.52
N ALA A 384 3.88 17.33 17.16
CA ALA A 384 4.60 16.54 18.15
C ALA A 384 5.30 15.30 17.58
N ALA A 385 4.82 14.74 16.46
CA ALA A 385 5.41 13.55 15.84
C ALA A 385 6.91 13.71 15.51
N PRO A 386 7.39 14.85 14.94
CA PRO A 386 8.83 15.05 14.75
C PRO A 386 9.61 15.06 16.06
N LEU A 387 9.04 15.63 17.14
CA LEU A 387 9.68 15.66 18.45
C LEU A 387 9.76 14.27 19.07
N LEU A 388 8.73 13.44 18.87
CA LEU A 388 8.73 12.04 19.26
C LEU A 388 9.84 11.25 18.55
N LEU A 389 10.02 11.45 17.24
CA LEU A 389 11.09 10.79 16.49
C LEU A 389 12.48 11.25 16.93
N LEU A 390 12.67 12.55 17.22
CA LEU A 390 13.92 13.05 17.81
C LEU A 390 14.17 12.43 19.19
N ALA A 391 13.12 12.25 20.00
CA ALA A 391 13.23 11.59 21.30
C ALA A 391 13.57 10.10 21.19
N LEU A 392 13.05 9.40 20.16
CA LEU A 392 13.42 8.02 19.84
C LEU A 392 14.89 7.89 19.41
N ALA A 393 15.43 8.91 18.74
CA ALA A 393 16.82 8.95 18.29
C ALA A 393 17.83 9.32 19.40
N LEU A 394 17.37 9.58 20.63
CA LEU A 394 18.26 9.90 21.74
C LEU A 394 18.91 8.64 22.31
N HIS A 395 20.20 8.77 22.59
CA HIS A 395 21.00 7.69 23.14
C HIS A 395 20.52 7.32 24.57
N PRO A 396 20.47 6.02 24.93
CA PRO A 396 20.03 5.55 26.25
C PRO A 396 20.98 5.97 27.39
N ASP A 397 22.26 6.22 27.12
CA ASP A 397 23.21 6.71 28.12
C ASP A 397 23.22 8.25 28.21
N ALA A 398 23.46 8.75 29.43
CA ALA A 398 23.36 10.18 29.73
C ALA A 398 24.45 11.04 29.04
N GLU A 399 25.66 10.51 28.88
CA GLU A 399 26.79 11.27 28.33
C GLU A 399 26.61 11.57 26.82
N PRO A 400 26.38 10.60 25.93
CA PRO A 400 26.13 10.88 24.51
C PRO A 400 24.87 11.75 24.32
N ARG A 401 23.84 11.48 25.13
CA ARG A 401 22.57 12.21 25.11
C ARG A 401 22.76 13.70 25.43
N ALA A 402 23.68 14.07 26.30
CA ALA A 402 23.94 15.49 26.62
C ALA A 402 24.44 16.27 25.39
N GLY A 403 25.26 15.64 24.55
CA GLY A 403 25.71 16.20 23.27
C GLY A 403 24.54 16.38 22.29
N GLN A 404 23.69 15.36 22.16
CA GLN A 404 22.46 15.41 21.34
C GLN A 404 21.51 16.54 21.80
N PHE A 405 21.29 16.69 23.11
CA PHE A 405 20.46 17.77 23.66
C PHE A 405 21.06 19.15 23.40
N THR A 406 22.38 19.30 23.46
CA THR A 406 23.05 20.57 23.16
C THR A 406 22.82 20.98 21.71
N LEU A 407 22.93 20.02 20.78
CA LEU A 407 22.62 20.23 19.36
C LEU A 407 21.16 20.63 19.16
N LEU A 408 20.23 19.89 19.77
CA LEU A 408 18.80 20.17 19.70
C LEU A 408 18.49 21.55 20.29
N ALA A 409 19.16 21.97 21.36
CA ALA A 409 18.92 23.26 22.00
C ALA A 409 19.35 24.45 21.13
N GLY A 410 20.35 24.26 20.28
CA GLY A 410 20.75 25.26 19.29
C GLY A 410 19.78 25.41 18.12
N GLN A 411 18.94 24.40 17.86
CA GLN A 411 18.01 24.38 16.72
C GLN A 411 16.55 24.58 17.14
N LEU A 412 16.19 24.21 18.38
CA LEU A 412 14.82 24.18 18.87
C LEU A 412 14.66 25.11 20.09
N GLY A 413 13.46 25.70 20.22
CA GLY A 413 13.10 26.47 21.41
C GLY A 413 12.89 25.59 22.65
N ARG A 414 12.97 26.23 23.83
CA ARG A 414 12.85 25.56 25.16
C ARG A 414 11.61 24.66 25.30
N GLU A 415 10.47 25.08 24.76
CA GLU A 415 9.22 24.32 24.84
C GLU A 415 9.32 22.97 24.11
N ARG A 416 9.92 22.95 22.91
CA ARG A 416 10.08 21.73 22.12
C ARG A 416 11.08 20.78 22.76
N LEU A 417 12.16 21.31 23.34
CA LEU A 417 13.15 20.53 24.08
C LEU A 417 12.54 19.85 25.31
N ALA A 418 11.77 20.59 26.11
CA ALA A 418 11.09 20.04 27.28
C ALA A 418 10.17 18.88 26.88
N ARG A 419 9.51 18.99 25.72
CA ARG A 419 8.67 17.92 25.19
C ARG A 419 9.48 16.69 24.74
N ILE A 420 10.62 16.88 24.08
CA ILE A 420 11.54 15.79 23.72
C ILE A 420 12.03 15.05 24.97
N GLU A 421 12.37 15.80 26.03
CA GLU A 421 12.79 15.24 27.31
C GLU A 421 11.69 14.41 27.98
N GLU A 422 10.46 14.94 28.02
CA GLU A 422 9.28 14.22 28.50
C GLU A 422 9.06 12.91 27.74
N TYR A 423 9.13 12.93 26.41
CA TYR A 423 8.97 11.73 25.59
C TYR A 423 10.12 10.73 25.82
N SER A 424 11.36 11.20 25.88
CA SER A 424 12.53 10.36 26.17
C SER A 424 12.40 9.63 27.51
N ALA A 425 11.89 10.31 28.54
CA ALA A 425 11.65 9.72 29.85
C ALA A 425 10.55 8.65 29.86
N LEU A 426 9.54 8.77 29.00
CA LEU A 426 8.51 7.75 28.82
C LEU A 426 9.03 6.56 28.00
N LEU A 427 9.76 6.84 26.91
CA LEU A 427 10.34 5.85 26.02
C LEU A 427 11.36 4.95 26.72
N SER A 428 12.12 5.48 27.69
CA SER A 428 13.08 4.68 28.47
C SER A 428 12.43 3.57 29.30
N ARG A 429 11.10 3.66 29.54
CA ARG A 429 10.32 2.66 30.26
C ARG A 429 9.62 1.66 29.33
N LEU A 430 9.67 1.88 28.02
CA LEU A 430 9.09 0.99 27.02
C LEU A 430 10.14 0.03 26.47
N GLY A 431 9.71 -1.20 26.16
CA GLY A 431 10.56 -2.18 25.49
C GLY A 431 10.94 -1.76 24.05
N PRO A 432 12.05 -2.28 23.50
CA PRO A 432 12.49 -1.97 22.12
C PRO A 432 11.41 -2.20 21.05
N GLN A 433 10.53 -3.17 21.26
CA GLN A 433 9.45 -3.54 20.34
C GLN A 433 8.42 -2.42 20.06
N TYR A 434 8.33 -1.41 20.92
CA TYR A 434 7.41 -0.27 20.73
C TYR A 434 7.99 0.81 19.81
N ARG A 435 9.31 0.83 19.62
CA ARG A 435 10.00 1.96 18.97
C ARG A 435 9.62 2.11 17.50
N LEU A 436 9.69 1.01 16.75
CA LEU A 436 9.29 1.03 15.33
C LEU A 436 7.78 1.12 15.15
N ALA A 437 6.98 0.57 16.07
CA ALA A 437 5.52 0.76 16.04
C ALA A 437 5.14 2.24 16.21
N LEU A 438 5.83 2.99 17.08
CA LEU A 438 5.64 4.44 17.22
C LEU A 438 6.06 5.21 15.96
N LEU A 439 7.11 4.76 15.29
CA LEU A 439 7.50 5.31 13.98
C LEU A 439 6.40 5.05 12.93
N ASP A 440 5.86 3.83 12.89
CA ASP A 440 4.79 3.44 11.95
C ASP A 440 3.53 4.31 12.13
N LEU A 441 3.12 4.52 13.39
CA LEU A 441 2.00 5.39 13.78
C LEU A 441 2.25 6.87 13.45
N ALA A 442 3.51 7.32 13.47
CA ALA A 442 3.86 8.72 13.25
C ALA A 442 3.80 9.14 11.77
N PHE A 443 3.90 8.19 10.83
CA PHE A 443 4.02 8.52 9.40
C PHE A 443 2.87 9.37 8.82
N PRO A 444 1.58 9.10 9.09
CA PRO A 444 0.50 9.96 8.61
C PRO A 444 0.70 11.43 8.99
N ALA A 445 0.97 11.70 10.28
CA ALA A 445 1.14 13.06 10.80
C ALA A 445 2.42 13.73 10.28
N LEU A 446 3.49 12.97 10.06
CA LEU A 446 4.72 13.48 9.47
C LEU A 446 4.51 13.86 7.99
N ARG A 447 3.79 13.05 7.21
CA ARG A 447 3.55 13.27 5.78
C ARG A 447 2.67 14.49 5.47
N GLU A 448 1.91 14.99 6.44
CA GLU A 448 1.16 16.25 6.29
C GLU A 448 2.06 17.49 6.16
N ARG A 449 3.37 17.36 6.39
CA ARG A 449 4.31 18.48 6.36
C ARG A 449 4.74 18.81 4.93
N PRO A 450 4.97 20.10 4.61
CA PRO A 450 5.55 20.47 3.32
C PRO A 450 6.92 19.85 3.12
N GLU A 451 7.27 19.61 1.86
CA GLU A 451 8.54 19.01 1.46
C GLU A 451 9.78 19.67 2.12
N PRO A 452 9.96 21.00 2.09
CA PRO A 452 11.16 21.61 2.69
C PRO A 452 11.26 21.40 4.21
N GLU A 453 10.13 21.27 4.90
CA GLU A 453 10.13 21.00 6.34
C GLU A 453 10.51 19.56 6.65
N LEU A 454 10.11 18.61 5.79
CA LEU A 454 10.51 17.21 5.91
C LEU A 454 12.01 17.04 5.68
N ASP A 455 12.57 17.75 4.69
CA ASP A 455 14.00 17.68 4.38
C ASP A 455 14.84 18.24 5.54
N TYR A 456 14.44 19.40 6.08
CA TYR A 456 15.07 19.96 7.28
C TYR A 456 14.97 19.01 8.48
N PHE A 457 13.81 18.38 8.69
CA PHE A 457 13.61 17.44 9.78
C PHE A 457 14.51 16.20 9.65
N LEU A 458 14.58 15.60 8.46
CA LEU A 458 15.43 14.44 8.21
C LEU A 458 16.93 14.78 8.35
N GLU A 459 17.35 15.97 7.91
CA GLU A 459 18.71 16.47 8.14
C GLU A 459 19.00 16.62 9.65
N LEU A 460 18.07 17.22 10.40
CA LEU A 460 18.21 17.35 11.86
C LEU A 460 18.27 15.98 12.55
N LEU A 461 17.41 15.04 12.15
CA LEU A 461 17.40 13.67 12.68
C LEU A 461 18.75 12.98 12.43
N GLY A 462 19.29 13.06 11.20
CA GLY A 462 20.61 12.52 10.88
C GLY A 462 21.73 13.14 11.72
N ARG A 463 21.69 14.46 11.92
CA ARG A 463 22.67 15.16 12.76
C ARG A 463 22.59 14.78 14.25
N VAL A 464 21.40 14.48 14.78
CA VAL A 464 21.22 13.99 16.15
C VAL A 464 21.80 12.58 16.29
N VAL A 465 21.49 11.72 15.32
CA VAL A 465 21.97 10.34 15.27
C VAL A 465 23.50 10.27 15.14
N GLU A 466 24.13 11.22 14.45
CA GLU A 466 25.59 11.28 14.31
C GLU A 466 26.31 12.10 15.41
N ALA A 467 25.57 12.71 16.35
CA ALA A 467 26.11 13.75 17.24
C ALA A 467 27.21 13.26 18.20
N ASP A 468 27.15 12.00 18.62
CA ASP A 468 28.09 11.38 19.55
C ASP A 468 29.25 10.66 18.85
N GLY A 469 29.24 10.60 17.52
CA GLY A 469 30.23 9.89 16.71
C GLY A 469 30.15 8.35 16.81
N VAL A 470 29.17 7.79 17.52
CA VAL A 470 28.98 6.35 17.70
C VAL A 470 27.57 5.96 17.29
N LEU A 471 27.42 5.62 16.01
CA LEU A 471 26.12 5.23 15.47
C LEU A 471 25.66 3.87 16.00
N GLN A 472 24.59 3.85 16.80
CA GLN A 472 23.92 2.61 17.20
C GLN A 472 23.08 2.03 16.06
N LEU A 473 22.89 0.70 16.06
CA LEU A 473 22.10 0.02 15.05
C LEU A 473 20.66 0.56 14.98
N PHE A 474 20.02 0.75 16.13
CA PHE A 474 18.65 1.25 16.19
C PHE A 474 18.54 2.68 15.63
N GLU A 475 19.49 3.56 15.93
CA GLU A 475 19.52 4.94 15.43
C GLU A 475 19.70 4.97 13.91
N TYR A 476 20.55 4.09 13.37
CA TYR A 476 20.66 3.85 11.93
C TYR A 476 19.33 3.37 11.35
N CYS A 477 18.73 2.32 11.91
CA CYS A 477 17.46 1.78 11.42
C CYS A 477 16.33 2.82 11.45
N LEU A 478 16.18 3.56 12.55
CA LEU A 478 15.19 4.63 12.71
C LEU A 478 15.35 5.71 11.64
N SER A 479 16.57 6.25 11.48
CA SER A 479 16.84 7.31 10.50
C SER A 479 16.62 6.84 9.06
N ARG A 480 17.05 5.61 8.72
CA ARG A 480 16.87 5.04 7.38
C ARG A 480 15.41 4.72 7.06
N ILE A 481 14.65 4.14 8.00
CA ILE A 481 13.23 3.85 7.80
C ILE A 481 12.44 5.15 7.70
N ALA A 482 12.73 6.15 8.56
CA ALA A 482 12.10 7.46 8.48
C ALA A 482 12.38 8.14 7.12
N ALA A 483 13.63 8.13 6.66
CA ALA A 483 14.00 8.68 5.36
C ALA A 483 13.28 7.96 4.21
N ALA A 484 13.29 6.62 4.19
CA ALA A 484 12.63 5.83 3.15
C ALA A 484 11.10 6.02 3.13
N GLY A 485 10.47 6.16 4.30
CA GLY A 485 9.02 6.30 4.43
C GLY A 485 8.47 7.72 4.23
N LEU A 486 9.27 8.77 4.46
CA LEU A 486 8.91 10.17 4.25
C LEU A 486 9.38 10.71 2.90
N ARG A 487 10.49 10.17 2.38
CA ARG A 487 11.05 10.48 1.07
C ARG A 487 11.18 9.20 0.23
N PRO A 488 10.07 8.54 -0.09
CA PRO A 488 10.10 7.43 -1.03
C PRO A 488 10.67 7.93 -2.36
N GLY A 489 11.76 7.33 -2.82
CA GLY A 489 12.33 7.65 -4.13
C GLY A 489 11.30 7.42 -5.24
N ARG A 490 11.35 8.23 -6.30
CA ARG A 490 10.37 8.17 -7.41
C ARG A 490 10.25 6.73 -7.95
N PRO A 491 9.02 6.22 -8.15
CA PRO A 491 8.82 4.91 -8.74
C PRO A 491 9.41 4.89 -10.15
N THR A 492 10.48 4.13 -10.33
CA THR A 492 11.15 3.98 -11.61
C THR A 492 10.46 2.86 -12.39
N THR A 493 9.96 3.21 -13.57
CA THR A 493 9.02 2.39 -14.33
C THR A 493 9.68 1.32 -15.20
N LEU A 494 11.00 1.39 -15.39
CA LEU A 494 11.74 0.53 -16.32
C LEU A 494 13.13 0.18 -15.76
N ARG A 495 13.18 -0.75 -14.79
CA ARG A 495 14.45 -1.29 -14.31
C ARG A 495 14.69 -2.68 -14.91
N ARG A 496 15.86 -2.88 -15.51
CA ARG A 496 16.26 -4.21 -16.01
C ARG A 496 16.78 -5.05 -14.85
N PRO A 497 16.43 -6.34 -14.80
CA PRO A 497 17.03 -7.26 -13.83
C PRO A 497 18.54 -7.31 -14.04
N ARG A 498 19.28 -7.44 -12.93
CA ARG A 498 20.74 -7.60 -12.94
C ARG A 498 21.10 -9.01 -12.46
N PRO A 499 22.09 -9.68 -13.06
CA PRO A 499 22.62 -10.93 -12.53
C PRO A 499 23.23 -10.73 -11.14
N TRP A 500 22.97 -11.66 -10.21
CA TRP A 500 23.48 -11.56 -8.84
C TRP A 500 25.01 -11.44 -8.72
N PRO A 501 25.83 -12.13 -9.55
CA PRO A 501 27.28 -11.94 -9.53
C PRO A 501 27.76 -10.50 -9.78
N GLN A 502 26.98 -9.67 -10.49
CA GLN A 502 27.32 -8.26 -10.70
C GLN A 502 27.06 -7.37 -9.48
N LEU A 503 26.33 -7.90 -8.50
CA LEU A 503 25.94 -7.24 -7.25
C LEU A 503 26.60 -7.90 -6.03
N GLN A 504 27.63 -8.74 -6.26
CA GLN A 504 28.22 -9.56 -5.20
C GLN A 504 28.72 -8.73 -4.02
N ALA A 505 29.38 -7.59 -4.26
CA ALA A 505 29.90 -6.73 -3.20
C ALA A 505 28.77 -6.13 -2.35
N GLU A 506 27.69 -5.65 -2.98
CA GLU A 506 26.55 -5.06 -2.27
C GLU A 506 25.76 -6.11 -1.48
N LEU A 507 25.59 -7.30 -2.06
CA LEU A 507 24.98 -8.43 -1.38
C LEU A 507 25.82 -8.83 -0.16
N GLN A 508 27.12 -9.01 -0.33
CA GLN A 508 28.02 -9.35 0.78
C GLN A 508 27.96 -8.33 1.91
N THR A 509 27.96 -7.03 1.60
CA THR A 509 27.79 -5.97 2.61
C THR A 509 26.44 -6.06 3.34
N ALA A 510 25.34 -6.26 2.61
CA ALA A 510 24.01 -6.37 3.20
C ALA A 510 23.86 -7.59 4.12
N PHE A 511 24.29 -8.77 3.65
CA PHE A 511 24.27 -10.01 4.43
C PHE A 511 25.24 -9.96 5.61
N ALA A 512 26.42 -9.34 5.46
CA ALA A 512 27.37 -9.16 6.55
C ALA A 512 26.84 -8.24 7.64
N ALA A 513 26.23 -7.10 7.28
CA ALA A 513 25.60 -6.22 8.27
C ALA A 513 24.50 -6.96 9.06
N LEU A 514 23.63 -7.71 8.36
CA LEU A 514 22.58 -8.50 9.01
C LEU A 514 23.15 -9.55 9.96
N ALA A 515 24.07 -10.39 9.48
CA ALA A 515 24.62 -11.49 10.25
C ALA A 515 25.49 -11.02 11.43
N ALA A 516 26.31 -9.98 11.24
CA ALA A 516 27.20 -9.45 12.28
C ALA A 516 26.43 -8.78 13.43
N HIS A 517 25.28 -8.16 13.14
CA HIS A 517 24.43 -7.56 14.16
C HIS A 517 23.43 -8.55 14.80
N GLY A 518 23.05 -9.60 14.07
CA GLY A 518 22.11 -10.61 14.55
C GLY A 518 22.71 -11.67 15.46
N HIS A 519 23.98 -12.03 15.26
CA HIS A 519 24.58 -13.19 15.90
C HIS A 519 25.72 -12.80 16.85
N ARG A 520 25.69 -13.35 18.07
CA ARG A 520 26.74 -13.12 19.08
C ARG A 520 28.02 -13.93 18.81
N HIS A 521 27.89 -15.09 18.17
CA HIS A 521 28.99 -16.01 17.89
C HIS A 521 29.39 -15.94 16.42
N SER A 522 30.68 -15.84 16.14
CA SER A 522 31.22 -15.74 14.78
C SER A 522 30.81 -16.89 13.88
N ASP A 523 30.75 -18.11 14.41
CA ASP A 523 30.43 -19.30 13.62
C ASP A 523 28.98 -19.30 13.14
N ALA A 524 28.06 -18.87 14.01
CA ALA A 524 26.65 -18.72 13.67
C ALA A 524 26.45 -17.58 12.66
N ALA A 525 27.15 -16.46 12.84
CA ALA A 525 27.13 -15.35 11.88
C ALA A 525 27.67 -15.76 10.49
N VAL A 526 28.73 -16.56 10.44
CA VAL A 526 29.27 -17.12 9.19
C VAL A 526 28.26 -18.05 8.52
N ALA A 527 27.60 -18.92 9.29
CA ALA A 527 26.56 -19.81 8.78
C ALA A 527 25.40 -19.01 8.17
N ALA A 528 24.86 -18.04 8.91
CA ALA A 528 23.77 -17.17 8.47
C ALA A 528 24.09 -16.42 7.16
N LEU A 529 25.25 -15.76 7.09
CA LEU A 529 25.70 -15.05 5.89
C LEU A 529 25.77 -15.98 4.67
N ARG A 530 26.35 -17.17 4.85
CA ARG A 530 26.54 -18.14 3.77
C ARG A 530 25.21 -18.77 3.34
N ALA A 531 24.34 -19.11 4.28
CA ALA A 531 23.00 -19.66 4.00
C ALA A 531 22.17 -18.67 3.18
N GLY A 532 22.17 -17.39 3.56
CA GLY A 532 21.49 -16.33 2.82
C GLY A 532 21.99 -16.13 1.40
N LEU A 533 23.32 -16.02 1.21
CA LEU A 533 23.90 -15.86 -0.12
C LEU A 533 23.67 -17.10 -1.00
N ALA A 534 23.77 -18.30 -0.42
CA ALA A 534 23.51 -19.56 -1.13
C ALA A 534 22.04 -19.68 -1.56
N ALA A 535 21.10 -19.15 -0.77
CA ALA A 535 19.68 -19.11 -1.11
C ALA A 535 19.37 -18.21 -2.32
N LEU A 536 20.19 -17.19 -2.59
CA LEU A 536 20.10 -16.38 -3.81
C LEU A 536 20.76 -17.05 -5.01
N ASP A 537 22.02 -17.39 -4.84
CA ASP A 537 22.84 -17.99 -5.88
C ASP A 537 24.04 -18.68 -5.21
N PRO A 538 24.11 -20.02 -5.26
CA PRO A 538 25.20 -20.78 -4.68
C PRO A 538 26.60 -20.31 -5.10
N SER A 539 26.75 -19.71 -6.28
CA SER A 539 28.04 -19.21 -6.77
C SER A 539 28.58 -18.00 -5.99
N LEU A 540 27.73 -17.31 -5.22
CA LEU A 540 28.11 -16.16 -4.39
C LEU A 540 28.67 -16.55 -3.02
N THR A 541 28.54 -17.83 -2.65
CA THR A 541 28.85 -18.31 -1.31
C THR A 541 30.36 -18.18 -1.03
N PRO A 542 30.78 -17.33 -0.09
CA PRO A 542 32.20 -17.19 0.25
C PRO A 542 32.71 -18.43 0.99
N SER A 543 34.05 -18.60 1.00
CA SER A 543 34.70 -19.52 1.92
C SER A 543 34.47 -19.08 3.38
N PRO A 544 34.56 -20.00 4.37
CA PRO A 544 34.41 -19.64 5.78
C PRO A 544 35.33 -18.48 6.22
N ASP A 545 36.59 -18.48 5.78
CA ASP A 545 37.56 -17.43 6.14
C ASP A 545 37.19 -16.08 5.52
N ALA A 546 36.73 -16.07 4.27
CA ALA A 546 36.26 -14.86 3.61
C ALA A 546 34.97 -14.33 4.25
N ALA A 547 34.05 -15.21 4.63
CA ALA A 547 32.85 -14.83 5.38
C ALA A 547 33.19 -14.20 6.73
N LEU A 548 34.15 -14.79 7.47
CA LEU A 548 34.62 -14.24 8.74
C LEU A 548 35.26 -12.86 8.57
N ALA A 549 35.98 -12.64 7.47
CA ALA A 549 36.54 -11.33 7.16
C ALA A 549 35.44 -10.28 6.88
N LEU A 550 34.38 -10.65 6.15
CA LEU A 550 33.25 -9.75 5.86
C LEU A 550 32.47 -9.34 7.12
N LEU A 551 32.40 -10.22 8.12
CA LEU A 551 31.70 -9.95 9.38
C LEU A 551 32.45 -8.98 10.30
N ARG A 552 33.72 -8.67 10.00
CA ARG A 552 34.47 -7.62 10.70
C ARG A 552 34.07 -6.27 10.14
N LEU A 553 33.00 -5.71 10.69
CA LEU A 553 32.49 -4.41 10.29
C LEU A 553 33.49 -3.30 10.65
N GLU A 554 34.02 -2.63 9.63
CA GLU A 554 34.89 -1.47 9.81
C GLU A 554 34.14 -0.27 10.43
N PRO A 555 34.83 0.64 11.13
CA PRO A 555 34.23 1.91 11.56
C PRO A 555 33.58 2.63 10.37
N GLY A 556 32.31 3.02 10.52
CA GLY A 556 31.54 3.61 9.41
C GLY A 556 30.84 2.59 8.50
N TRP A 557 30.66 1.34 8.93
CA TRP A 557 29.94 0.27 8.23
C TRP A 557 28.60 0.72 7.60
N HIS A 558 27.86 1.62 8.27
CA HIS A 558 26.59 2.16 7.80
C HIS A 558 26.71 2.87 6.44
N ARG A 559 27.84 3.52 6.14
CA ARG A 559 28.06 4.18 4.84
C ARG A 559 28.24 3.17 3.72
N ALA A 560 28.95 2.07 4.00
CA ALA A 560 29.08 0.97 3.06
C ALA A 560 27.71 0.29 2.81
N LEU A 561 26.93 0.12 3.87
CA LEU A 561 25.57 -0.39 3.76
C LEU A 561 24.66 0.56 2.99
N ASP A 562 24.71 1.87 3.22
CA ASP A 562 23.94 2.86 2.46
C ASP A 562 24.28 2.84 0.97
N ALA A 563 25.57 2.78 0.62
CA ALA A 563 25.99 2.66 -0.78
C ALA A 563 25.51 1.35 -1.43
N ALA A 564 25.53 0.25 -0.69
CA ALA A 564 24.97 -1.02 -1.13
C ALA A 564 23.45 -0.92 -1.33
N LEU A 565 22.74 -0.33 -0.37
CA LEU A 565 21.30 -0.15 -0.38
C LEU A 565 20.83 0.78 -1.49
N ASP A 566 21.57 1.82 -1.84
CA ASP A 566 21.26 2.68 -2.98
C ASP A 566 21.28 1.89 -4.29
N ARG A 567 22.21 0.94 -4.42
CA ARG A 567 22.30 0.07 -5.61
C ARG A 567 21.24 -1.04 -5.58
N LEU A 568 21.01 -1.69 -4.44
CA LEU A 568 20.03 -2.77 -4.27
C LEU A 568 18.59 -2.25 -4.32
N GLY A 569 18.34 -1.05 -3.82
CA GLY A 569 17.10 -0.30 -3.99
C GLY A 569 16.79 0.03 -5.45
N THR A 570 17.75 -0.23 -6.37
CA THR A 570 17.52 -0.24 -7.82
C THR A 570 17.03 -1.54 -8.43
N LEU A 571 16.72 -2.56 -7.64
CA LEU A 571 16.25 -3.83 -8.18
C LEU A 571 14.80 -3.75 -8.68
N PRO A 572 14.41 -4.56 -9.69
CA PRO A 572 13.01 -4.82 -10.00
C PRO A 572 12.30 -5.53 -8.84
N ALA A 573 10.99 -5.34 -8.71
CA ALA A 573 10.19 -5.88 -7.59
C ALA A 573 10.24 -7.42 -7.45
N ALA A 574 10.50 -8.16 -8.53
CA ALA A 574 10.69 -9.61 -8.45
C ALA A 574 12.02 -9.97 -7.77
N GLN A 575 13.14 -9.41 -8.25
CA GLN A 575 14.47 -9.60 -7.65
C GLN A 575 14.54 -9.06 -6.22
N ALA A 576 13.89 -7.93 -5.94
CA ALA A 576 13.81 -7.39 -4.58
C ALA A 576 13.13 -8.36 -3.60
N ARG A 577 12.09 -9.09 -4.03
CA ARG A 577 11.45 -10.13 -3.22
C ARG A 577 12.34 -11.35 -3.02
N GLU A 578 13.05 -11.79 -4.05
CA GLU A 578 14.03 -12.89 -3.94
C GLU A 578 15.15 -12.55 -2.95
N LEU A 579 15.72 -11.34 -3.05
CA LEU A 579 16.73 -10.83 -2.12
C LEU A 579 16.19 -10.81 -0.68
N LEU A 580 14.98 -10.29 -0.49
CA LEU A 580 14.38 -10.19 0.83
C LEU A 580 14.07 -11.57 1.44
N ALA A 581 13.61 -12.54 0.62
CA ALA A 581 13.44 -13.92 1.07
C ALA A 581 14.76 -14.52 1.54
N ALA A 582 15.86 -14.28 0.81
CA ALA A 582 17.18 -14.77 1.19
C ALA A 582 17.78 -14.08 2.41
N LEU A 583 17.60 -12.76 2.57
CA LEU A 583 17.92 -12.05 3.81
C LEU A 583 17.15 -12.63 5.00
N THR A 584 15.90 -13.01 4.78
CA THR A 584 15.10 -13.65 5.82
C THR A 584 15.63 -15.04 6.15
N VAL A 585 16.06 -15.83 5.15
CA VAL A 585 16.75 -17.12 5.40
C VAL A 585 17.96 -16.91 6.30
N ALA A 586 18.83 -15.94 6.00
CA ALA A 586 19.99 -15.62 6.84
C ALA A 586 19.60 -15.25 8.28
N ALA A 587 18.58 -14.41 8.45
CA ALA A 587 18.09 -14.00 9.76
C ALA A 587 17.41 -15.12 10.56
N THR A 588 17.02 -16.22 9.90
CA THR A 588 16.34 -17.36 10.55
C THR A 588 17.17 -18.62 10.61
N GLU A 589 18.45 -18.54 10.25
CA GLU A 589 19.34 -19.70 10.14
C GLU A 589 19.47 -20.47 11.47
N ASP A 590 19.51 -19.76 12.60
CA ASP A 590 19.60 -20.36 13.94
C ASP A 590 18.23 -20.72 14.54
N GLY A 591 17.15 -20.58 13.76
CA GLY A 591 15.76 -20.81 14.18
C GLY A 591 15.22 -19.75 15.14
N ARG A 592 15.94 -18.65 15.34
CA ARG A 592 15.53 -17.49 16.14
C ARG A 592 15.72 -16.23 15.30
N ILE A 593 15.13 -15.13 15.76
CA ILE A 593 15.30 -13.81 15.13
C ILE A 593 15.55 -12.85 16.27
N THR A 594 16.58 -12.04 16.20
CA THR A 594 16.88 -11.00 17.18
C THR A 594 16.17 -9.68 16.84
N VAL A 595 16.08 -8.77 17.82
CA VAL A 595 15.57 -7.41 17.59
C VAL A 595 16.39 -6.71 16.50
N ALA A 596 17.72 -6.86 16.54
CA ALA A 596 18.65 -6.30 15.56
C ALA A 596 18.36 -6.80 14.13
N GLU A 597 18.12 -8.10 13.95
CA GLU A 597 17.76 -8.67 12.65
C GLU A 597 16.41 -8.17 12.17
N SER A 598 15.41 -8.11 13.05
CA SER A 598 14.09 -7.58 12.70
C SER A 598 14.16 -6.11 12.28
N GLU A 599 14.94 -5.28 12.98
CA GLU A 599 15.15 -3.86 12.66
C GLU A 599 15.91 -3.67 11.33
N LEU A 600 16.94 -4.47 11.05
CA LEU A 600 17.63 -4.43 9.76
C LEU A 600 16.76 -4.94 8.62
N LEU A 601 15.99 -6.01 8.83
CA LEU A 601 14.99 -6.48 7.87
C LEU A 601 13.95 -5.37 7.57
N ARG A 602 13.53 -4.57 8.56
CA ARG A 602 12.69 -3.39 8.31
C ARG A 602 13.36 -2.37 7.38
N VAL A 603 14.66 -2.09 7.59
CA VAL A 603 15.42 -1.19 6.69
C VAL A 603 15.44 -1.74 5.28
N PHE A 604 15.75 -3.04 5.11
CA PHE A 604 15.74 -3.68 3.80
C PHE A 604 14.36 -3.63 3.15
N CYS A 605 13.27 -3.87 3.91
CA CYS A 605 11.90 -3.76 3.42
C CYS A 605 11.61 -2.35 2.88
N ALA A 606 11.91 -1.32 3.67
CA ALA A 606 11.63 0.07 3.34
C ALA A 606 12.41 0.53 2.09
N VAL A 607 13.69 0.15 1.98
CA VAL A 607 14.53 0.51 0.83
C VAL A 607 14.11 -0.25 -0.44
N LEU A 608 13.90 -1.56 -0.32
CA LEU A 608 13.53 -2.43 -1.45
C LEU A 608 12.09 -2.19 -1.92
N GLY A 609 11.24 -1.56 -1.09
CA GLY A 609 9.82 -1.36 -1.38
C GLY A 609 9.04 -2.68 -1.38
N CYS A 610 9.51 -3.64 -0.60
CA CYS A 610 8.93 -4.97 -0.43
C CYS A 610 8.63 -5.15 1.04
N PRO A 611 7.36 -5.02 1.47
CA PRO A 611 7.01 -5.14 2.87
C PRO A 611 7.07 -6.62 3.30
N LEU A 612 7.56 -6.84 4.52
CA LEU A 612 7.37 -8.08 5.26
C LEU A 612 6.52 -7.79 6.50
N PRO A 613 5.83 -8.76 7.09
CA PRO A 613 5.36 -8.64 8.47
C PRO A 613 6.54 -8.55 9.45
N PRO A 614 6.40 -7.89 10.61
CA PRO A 614 7.44 -7.89 11.63
C PRO A 614 7.63 -9.32 12.13
N LEU A 615 8.89 -9.75 12.20
CA LEU A 615 9.23 -11.08 12.67
C LEU A 615 9.63 -10.96 14.14
N TYR A 616 8.69 -11.26 15.04
CA TYR A 616 8.95 -11.22 16.48
C TYR A 616 9.71 -12.49 16.95
N ALA A 617 10.64 -12.32 17.90
CA ALA A 617 11.63 -13.28 18.45
C ALA A 617 11.19 -14.26 19.59
N ALA A 618 11.11 -15.60 19.40
CA ALA A 618 10.98 -16.65 20.44
C ALA A 618 11.15 -16.36 21.96
N ALA A 619 10.13 -16.36 22.83
CA ALA A 619 10.36 -16.84 24.21
C ALA A 619 10.30 -18.37 24.19
N GLY A 620 11.46 -19.00 24.10
CA GLY A 620 11.59 -20.40 24.52
C GLY A 620 11.53 -20.46 26.04
N THR A 621 10.63 -21.27 26.58
CA THR A 621 10.78 -21.79 27.94
C THR A 621 12.11 -22.55 27.98
N GLN A 622 13.07 -22.07 28.78
CA GLN A 622 14.19 -22.88 29.18
C GLN A 622 13.63 -23.99 30.07
N ASP A 623 13.59 -25.21 29.54
CA ASP A 623 13.71 -26.41 30.37
C ASP A 623 15.20 -26.72 30.58
#